data_AF-A0A2G9LQ86-F1
#
_entry.id   AF-A0A2G9LQ86-F1
#
_cell.length_a   1.000
_cell.length_b   1.000
_cell.length_c   1.000
_cell.angle_alpha   90.00
_cell.angle_beta   90.00
_cell.angle_gamma   90.00
#
_symmetry.space_group_name_H-M   'P 1'
#
loop_
_entity.id
_entity.type
_entity.pdbx_description
1 polymer ?
#
loop_
_entity_poly.entity_id
_entity_poly.type
_entity_poly.pdbx_seq_one_letter_code
_entity_poly.pdbx_strand_id
1 'polypeptide(L)'
;MPHPERCAFNHQLPPYLRDETGLFHKGPGMKMIESMLMHMKKKVSARKRMENVHANRDSVSGKWERHNVRLRVSLIITDDEAISMRNAIRKRFPVTDVKKEVLWDIGCEDSLVDDVIRSGELMNTNKERVVSSGDGSHIEIEVRDRDDMLALSKCRNLNERHGLKVSGLKRSVVWRVYVADPKRYADDIVSTLMFHNPYSQEFRVEIKG
;
A
#
# COMPACT_ATOMS: atom_id res chain seq x y z
N MET A 1 45.37 -4.69 -26.06
CA MET A 1 45.86 -4.26 -24.72
C MET A 1 44.67 -3.71 -23.94
N PRO A 2 44.24 -4.30 -22.81
CA PRO A 2 43.07 -3.84 -22.06
C PRO A 2 43.44 -2.80 -20.99
N HIS A 3 42.53 -1.84 -20.82
CA HIS A 3 42.59 -0.68 -19.94
C HIS A 3 42.58 -1.05 -18.44
N PRO A 4 43.37 -0.38 -17.57
CA PRO A 4 43.47 -0.71 -16.17
C PRO A 4 42.59 0.20 -15.31
N GLU A 5 41.29 -0.07 -15.24
CA GLU A 5 40.45 0.48 -14.16
C GLU A 5 39.51 -0.62 -13.64
N ARG A 6 40.10 -1.54 -12.87
CA ARG A 6 39.38 -2.33 -11.86
C ARG A 6 39.55 -1.66 -10.50
N CYS A 7 38.44 -1.65 -9.76
CA CYS A 7 38.23 -1.18 -8.40
C CYS A 7 39.44 -1.18 -7.45
N ALA A 8 39.60 -0.07 -6.72
CA ALA A 8 40.00 -0.09 -5.33
C ALA A 8 39.08 0.86 -4.53
N PHE A 9 38.23 0.27 -3.71
CA PHE A 9 37.56 0.93 -2.60
C PHE A 9 38.63 1.56 -1.71
N ASN A 10 38.77 2.88 -1.72
CA ASN A 10 39.39 3.59 -0.61
C ASN A 10 38.60 4.88 -0.36
N HIS A 11 38.05 5.01 0.83
CA HIS A 11 37.25 6.15 1.26
C HIS A 11 38.11 7.42 1.36
N GLN A 12 38.30 8.14 0.26
CA GLN A 12 38.74 9.52 0.30
C GLN A 12 37.84 10.36 -0.61
N LEU A 13 36.98 11.15 0.04
CA LEU A 13 36.20 12.19 -0.63
C LEU A 13 37.15 13.19 -1.31
N PRO A 14 36.73 13.77 -2.44
CA PRO A 14 37.64 14.52 -3.31
C PRO A 14 38.19 15.80 -2.64
N PRO A 15 39.43 16.19 -3.00
CA PRO A 15 40.25 17.15 -2.25
C PRO A 15 39.74 18.60 -2.27
N TYR A 16 38.78 18.95 -3.12
CA TYR A 16 38.24 20.31 -3.20
C TYR A 16 37.24 20.67 -2.07
N LEU A 17 37.08 19.80 -1.07
CA LEU A 17 36.20 20.02 0.09
C LEU A 17 36.93 20.32 1.41
N ARG A 18 38.26 20.47 1.41
CA ARG A 18 39.07 20.76 2.61
C ARG A 18 39.83 22.07 2.47
N ASP A 19 39.87 22.85 3.55
CA ASP A 19 40.83 23.95 3.69
C ASP A 19 42.18 23.47 4.26
N GLU A 20 43.13 24.40 4.36
CA GLU A 20 44.51 24.18 4.83
C GLU A 20 44.59 23.67 6.28
N THR A 21 43.49 23.69 7.04
CA THR A 21 43.39 23.14 8.40
C THR A 21 42.66 21.80 8.46
N GLY A 22 42.24 21.26 7.31
CA GLY A 22 41.51 19.99 7.20
C GLY A 22 40.04 20.07 7.59
N LEU A 23 39.50 21.27 7.81
CA LEU A 23 38.08 21.52 8.08
C LEU A 23 37.36 21.95 6.80
N PHE A 24 36.04 21.74 6.77
CA PHE A 24 35.22 22.01 5.60
C PHE A 24 35.09 23.52 5.35
N HIS A 25 35.24 23.96 4.10
CA HIS A 25 34.84 25.30 3.68
C HIS A 25 33.36 25.55 4.00
N LYS A 26 33.08 26.56 4.84
CA LYS A 26 31.73 27.03 5.17
C LYS A 26 31.12 27.82 4.00
N GLY A 27 30.94 27.15 2.88
CA GLY A 27 30.25 27.68 1.70
C GLY A 27 28.72 27.55 1.80
N PRO A 28 27.96 28.26 0.95
CA PRO A 28 26.48 28.27 0.97
C PRO A 28 25.81 26.89 0.92
N GLY A 29 26.47 25.89 0.32
CA GLY A 29 25.99 24.51 0.24
C GLY A 29 25.94 23.75 1.59
N MET A 30 26.70 24.18 2.61
CA MET A 30 26.65 23.55 3.93
C MET A 30 25.35 23.80 4.69
N LYS A 31 24.67 24.93 4.43
CA LYS A 31 23.34 25.22 5.03
C LYS A 31 22.28 24.20 4.59
N MET A 32 22.42 23.66 3.38
CA MET A 32 21.53 22.63 2.86
C MET A 32 21.78 21.27 3.54
N ILE A 33 23.05 20.93 3.80
CA ILE A 33 23.44 19.70 4.51
C ILE A 33 23.06 19.77 5.98
N GLU A 34 23.26 20.90 6.66
CA GLU A 34 22.82 21.11 8.04
C GLU A 34 21.30 21.06 8.16
N SER A 35 20.56 21.65 7.22
CA SER A 35 19.10 21.54 7.15
C SER A 35 18.63 20.10 6.99
N MET A 36 19.29 19.31 6.12
CA MET A 36 19.02 17.87 5.96
C MET A 36 19.36 17.08 7.22
N LEU A 37 20.48 17.34 7.88
CA LEU A 37 20.87 16.70 9.14
C LEU A 37 19.90 17.05 10.27
N MET A 38 19.44 18.30 10.36
CA MET A 38 18.40 18.74 11.28
C MET A 38 17.08 18.02 11.00
N HIS A 39 16.67 17.90 9.74
CA HIS A 39 15.46 17.19 9.36
C HIS A 39 15.55 15.68 9.67
N MET A 40 16.71 15.06 9.44
CA MET A 40 16.95 13.66 9.82
C MET A 40 16.92 13.46 11.33
N LYS A 41 17.52 14.36 12.13
CA LYS A 41 17.41 14.32 13.60
C LYS A 41 15.97 14.51 14.08
N LYS A 42 15.19 15.37 13.42
CA LYS A 42 13.74 15.56 13.69
C LYS A 42 12.94 14.28 13.36
N LYS A 43 13.28 13.58 12.26
CA LYS A 43 12.71 12.27 11.91
C LYS A 43 13.06 11.18 12.91
N VAL A 44 14.29 11.16 13.45
CA VAL A 44 14.69 10.21 14.50
C VAL A 44 13.93 10.47 15.82
N SER A 45 13.70 11.73 16.19
CA SER A 45 12.86 12.07 17.34
C SER A 45 11.39 11.68 17.13
N ALA A 46 10.85 11.84 15.92
CA ALA A 46 9.54 11.31 15.54
C ALA A 46 9.49 9.77 15.59
N ARG A 47 10.58 9.09 15.20
CA ARG A 47 10.72 7.63 15.28
C ARG A 47 10.69 7.14 16.73
N LYS A 48 11.32 7.88 17.65
CA LYS A 48 11.27 7.61 19.10
C LYS A 48 9.89 7.88 19.71
N ARG A 49 9.12 8.81 19.13
CA ARG A 49 7.68 8.96 19.45
C ARG A 49 6.85 7.77 18.94
N MET A 50 7.20 7.15 17.80
CA MET A 50 6.50 5.97 17.29
C MET A 50 6.73 4.71 18.13
N GLU A 51 7.89 4.55 18.76
CA GLU A 51 8.11 3.45 19.71
C GLU A 51 7.14 3.52 20.90
N ASN A 52 6.71 4.72 21.32
CA ASN A 52 5.69 4.88 22.36
C ASN A 52 4.25 4.72 21.84
N VAL A 53 4.00 4.74 20.52
CA VAL A 53 2.68 4.46 19.94
C VAL A 53 2.41 2.95 19.86
N HIS A 54 3.44 2.10 19.96
CA HIS A 54 3.30 0.64 20.04
C HIS A 54 2.61 0.15 21.33
N ALA A 55 2.32 1.05 22.28
CA ALA A 55 1.59 0.74 23.51
C ALA A 55 0.06 0.83 23.38
N ASN A 56 -0.49 1.33 22.26
CA ASN A 56 -1.95 1.34 22.05
C ASN A 56 -2.37 0.14 21.18
N ARG A 57 -2.19 -1.06 21.76
CA ARG A 57 -2.64 -2.35 21.23
C ARG A 57 -4.13 -2.56 21.51
N ASP A 58 -4.95 -1.73 20.87
CA ASP A 58 -6.32 -2.13 20.58
C ASP A 58 -6.40 -2.31 19.07
N SER A 59 -6.69 -3.53 18.65
CA SER A 59 -7.09 -3.89 17.30
C SER A 59 -7.95 -2.78 16.67
N VAL A 60 -7.38 -2.01 15.75
CA VAL A 60 -8.11 -1.00 14.97
C VAL A 60 -8.91 -1.75 13.89
N SER A 61 -9.85 -2.60 14.31
CA SER A 61 -11.01 -2.91 13.48
C SER A 61 -11.91 -1.68 13.53
N GLY A 62 -11.50 -0.59 12.86
CA GLY A 62 -12.39 0.54 12.64
C GLY A 62 -13.67 0.00 12.02
N LYS A 63 -14.82 0.28 12.65
CA LYS A 63 -16.13 0.01 12.04
C LYS A 63 -16.25 0.91 10.82
N TRP A 64 -15.74 0.46 9.69
CA TRP A 64 -16.01 1.07 8.41
C TRP A 64 -17.51 0.96 8.15
N GLU A 65 -18.15 2.10 7.92
CA GLU A 65 -19.46 2.13 7.33
C GLU A 65 -19.39 1.37 6.00
N ARG A 66 -20.24 0.35 5.88
CA ARG A 66 -20.37 -0.47 4.70
C ARG A 66 -21.60 -0.02 3.95
N HIS A 67 -21.50 0.03 2.63
CA HIS A 67 -22.65 0.14 1.77
C HIS A 67 -23.25 -1.26 1.52
N ASN A 68 -24.39 -1.30 0.83
CA ASN A 68 -25.16 -2.53 0.67
C ASN A 68 -24.61 -3.46 -0.41
N VAL A 69 -23.85 -2.95 -1.39
CA VAL A 69 -23.24 -3.77 -2.46
C VAL A 69 -21.72 -3.80 -2.31
N ARG A 70 -21.12 -5.00 -2.42
CA ARG A 70 -19.67 -5.18 -2.47
C ARG A 70 -19.26 -5.90 -3.75
N LEU A 71 -18.47 -5.21 -4.58
CA LEU A 71 -17.97 -5.73 -5.84
C LEU A 71 -16.46 -5.94 -5.77
N ARG A 72 -16.03 -7.21 -5.79
CA ARG A 72 -14.61 -7.57 -5.86
C ARG A 72 -14.18 -7.77 -7.30
N VAL A 73 -13.07 -7.16 -7.66
CA VAL A 73 -12.53 -7.12 -9.01
C VAL A 73 -11.07 -7.56 -8.96
N SER A 74 -10.71 -8.52 -9.81
CA SER A 74 -9.36 -9.04 -9.94
C SER A 74 -8.87 -8.91 -11.37
N LEU A 75 -7.57 -8.67 -11.55
CA LEU A 75 -6.95 -8.64 -12.86
C LEU A 75 -6.97 -10.04 -13.50
N ILE A 76 -7.33 -10.08 -14.78
CA ILE A 76 -7.20 -11.28 -15.63
C ILE A 76 -5.74 -11.45 -16.07
N ILE A 77 -5.06 -10.32 -16.28
CA ILE A 77 -3.64 -10.26 -16.64
C ILE A 77 -2.74 -10.38 -15.40
N THR A 78 -1.44 -10.55 -15.64
CA THR A 78 -0.43 -10.60 -14.57
C THR A 78 -0.45 -9.34 -13.71
N ASP A 79 -0.43 -9.52 -12.38
CA ASP A 79 -0.30 -8.44 -11.41
C ASP A 79 1.13 -8.40 -10.85
N ASP A 80 1.95 -7.53 -11.42
CA ASP A 80 3.36 -7.38 -11.02
C ASP A 80 3.53 -6.89 -9.58
N GLU A 81 2.57 -6.13 -9.04
CA GLU A 81 2.60 -5.70 -7.64
C GLU A 81 2.37 -6.89 -6.71
N ALA A 82 1.40 -7.75 -7.02
CA ALA A 82 1.16 -8.98 -6.26
C ALA A 82 2.37 -9.94 -6.31
N ILE A 83 3.00 -10.09 -7.49
CA ILE A 83 4.22 -10.89 -7.64
C ILE A 83 5.37 -10.32 -6.81
N SER A 84 5.57 -9.00 -6.86
CA SER A 84 6.61 -8.31 -6.10
C SER A 84 6.38 -8.45 -4.60
N MET A 85 5.13 -8.30 -4.15
CA MET A 85 4.73 -8.47 -2.76
C MET A 85 5.01 -9.89 -2.27
N ARG A 86 4.58 -10.90 -3.04
CA ARG A 86 4.86 -12.32 -2.77
C ARG A 86 6.37 -12.58 -2.65
N ASN A 87 7.17 -12.04 -3.56
CA ASN A 87 8.63 -12.24 -3.53
C ASN A 87 9.29 -11.56 -2.33
N ALA A 88 8.79 -10.41 -1.88
CA ALA A 88 9.29 -9.72 -0.70
C ALA A 88 8.95 -10.47 0.59
N ILE A 89 7.70 -10.88 0.76
CA ILE A 89 7.21 -11.49 1.99
C ILE A 89 7.73 -12.91 2.22
N ARG A 90 7.91 -13.68 1.12
CA ARG A 90 8.45 -15.05 1.17
C ARG A 90 9.86 -15.17 1.74
N LYS A 91 10.60 -14.05 1.81
CA LYS A 91 11.92 -14.01 2.46
C LYS A 91 11.83 -14.13 3.99
N ARG A 92 10.65 -13.89 4.58
CA ARG A 92 10.44 -13.85 6.04
C ARG A 92 9.41 -14.87 6.52
N PHE A 93 8.43 -15.20 5.69
CA PHE A 93 7.30 -16.07 6.06
C PHE A 93 7.08 -17.17 5.01
N PRO A 94 6.51 -18.32 5.40
CA PRO A 94 6.22 -19.43 4.49
C PRO A 94 4.96 -19.17 3.64
N VAL A 95 4.90 -18.01 3.00
CA VAL A 95 3.81 -17.62 2.10
C VAL A 95 3.89 -18.41 0.80
N THR A 96 2.79 -19.01 0.39
CA THR A 96 2.69 -19.76 -0.86
C THR A 96 2.30 -18.85 -2.02
N ASP A 97 1.35 -17.94 -1.78
CA ASP A 97 0.82 -17.03 -2.79
C ASP A 97 0.35 -15.70 -2.19
N VAL A 98 0.30 -14.66 -3.02
CA VAL A 98 -0.31 -13.37 -2.69
C VAL A 98 -1.15 -12.92 -3.88
N LYS A 99 -2.42 -12.61 -3.64
CA LYS A 99 -3.32 -12.03 -4.64
C LYS A 99 -3.73 -10.61 -4.24
N LYS A 100 -3.91 -9.76 -5.24
CA LYS A 100 -4.41 -8.40 -5.08
C LYS A 100 -5.74 -8.26 -5.82
N GLU A 101 -6.68 -7.58 -5.18
CA GLU A 101 -8.00 -7.29 -5.72
C GLU A 101 -8.36 -5.84 -5.42
N VAL A 102 -9.22 -5.26 -6.25
CA VAL A 102 -9.93 -4.04 -5.92
C VAL A 102 -11.29 -4.42 -5.36
N LEU A 103 -11.68 -3.80 -4.26
CA LEU A 103 -12.98 -3.96 -3.67
C LEU A 103 -13.70 -2.61 -3.72
N TRP A 104 -14.82 -2.59 -4.41
CA TRP A 104 -15.75 -1.46 -4.41
C TRP A 104 -16.86 -1.73 -3.41
N ASP A 105 -17.07 -0.78 -2.50
CA ASP A 105 -18.18 -0.74 -1.56
C ASP A 105 -19.14 0.33 -2.08
N ILE A 106 -20.30 -0.10 -2.58
CA ILE A 106 -21.19 0.70 -3.44
C ILE A 106 -22.55 0.85 -2.74
N GLY A 107 -22.95 2.10 -2.54
CA GLY A 107 -24.30 2.45 -2.10
C GLY A 107 -25.22 2.62 -3.30
N CYS A 108 -25.90 1.57 -3.73
CA CYS A 108 -26.89 1.63 -4.80
C CYS A 108 -27.91 0.52 -4.64
N GLU A 109 -29.05 0.59 -5.30
CA GLU A 109 -29.99 -0.55 -5.33
C GLU A 109 -29.35 -1.77 -6.01
N ASP A 110 -29.67 -2.98 -5.54
CA ASP A 110 -29.13 -4.22 -6.10
C ASP A 110 -29.48 -4.38 -7.60
N SER A 111 -30.62 -3.82 -8.01
CA SER A 111 -31.08 -3.75 -9.41
C SER A 111 -30.13 -2.96 -10.33
N LEU A 112 -29.32 -2.05 -9.77
CA LEU A 112 -28.40 -1.19 -10.53
C LEU A 112 -27.00 -1.80 -10.68
N VAL A 113 -26.70 -2.92 -10.04
CA VAL A 113 -25.33 -3.49 -10.00
C VAL A 113 -24.84 -3.85 -11.40
N ASP A 114 -25.69 -4.49 -12.20
CA ASP A 114 -25.34 -4.85 -13.57
C ASP A 114 -25.12 -3.61 -14.44
N ASP A 115 -25.87 -2.54 -14.21
CA ASP A 115 -25.72 -1.27 -14.93
C ASP A 115 -24.40 -0.59 -14.56
N VAL A 116 -24.03 -0.62 -13.28
CA VAL A 116 -22.74 -0.14 -12.77
C VAL A 116 -21.59 -0.91 -13.41
N ILE A 117 -21.68 -2.24 -13.50
CA ILE A 117 -20.65 -3.07 -14.15
C ILE A 117 -20.57 -2.75 -15.64
N ARG A 118 -21.72 -2.69 -16.33
CA ARG A 118 -21.79 -2.40 -17.78
C ARG A 118 -21.31 -0.99 -18.13
N SER A 119 -21.37 -0.04 -17.19
CA SER A 119 -20.84 1.32 -17.40
C SER A 119 -19.33 1.33 -17.71
N GLY A 120 -18.58 0.32 -17.23
CA GLY A 120 -17.13 0.27 -17.34
C GLY A 120 -16.39 1.26 -16.42
N GLU A 121 -17.11 2.01 -15.58
CA GLU A 121 -16.51 3.08 -14.77
C GLU A 121 -15.69 2.53 -13.59
N LEU A 122 -16.15 1.42 -12.99
CA LEU A 122 -15.50 0.77 -11.83
C LEU A 122 -14.55 -0.37 -12.20
N MET A 123 -14.72 -0.96 -13.38
CA MET A 123 -13.86 -2.04 -13.86
C MET A 123 -13.80 -2.06 -15.38
N ASN A 124 -12.67 -2.50 -15.91
CA ASN A 124 -12.50 -2.79 -17.32
C ASN A 124 -12.66 -4.30 -17.57
N THR A 125 -13.80 -4.70 -18.10
CA THR A 125 -14.16 -6.11 -18.35
C THR A 125 -13.19 -6.85 -19.29
N ASN A 126 -12.37 -6.14 -20.08
CA ASN A 126 -11.35 -6.76 -20.92
C ASN A 126 -10.07 -7.16 -20.15
N LYS A 127 -9.80 -6.52 -19.01
CA LYS A 127 -8.58 -6.73 -18.20
C LYS A 127 -8.86 -7.23 -16.80
N GLU A 128 -10.10 -7.17 -16.37
CA GLU A 128 -10.54 -7.40 -15.02
C GLU A 128 -11.83 -8.23 -15.01
N ARG A 129 -12.02 -9.02 -13.95
CA ARG A 129 -13.21 -9.83 -13.74
C ARG A 129 -13.73 -9.66 -12.32
N VAL A 130 -15.03 -9.83 -12.17
CA VAL A 130 -15.66 -9.97 -10.85
C VAL A 130 -15.27 -11.32 -10.26
N VAL A 131 -14.93 -11.35 -8.98
CA VAL A 131 -14.53 -12.57 -8.27
C VAL A 131 -15.30 -12.73 -6.97
N SER A 132 -15.59 -13.98 -6.62
CA SER A 132 -16.09 -14.32 -5.29
C SER A 132 -14.96 -14.28 -4.25
N SER A 133 -15.34 -14.40 -2.98
CA SER A 133 -14.40 -14.69 -1.90
C SER A 133 -13.49 -15.86 -2.27
N GLY A 134 -12.22 -15.77 -1.87
CA GLY A 134 -11.23 -16.79 -2.18
C GLY A 134 -11.47 -18.12 -1.49
N ASP A 135 -11.12 -19.20 -2.18
CA ASP A 135 -11.06 -20.54 -1.58
C ASP A 135 -9.81 -20.71 -0.71
N GLY A 136 -9.92 -21.55 0.31
CA GLY A 136 -8.84 -21.97 1.19
C GLY A 136 -8.51 -20.98 2.32
N SER A 137 -7.70 -21.43 3.28
CA SER A 137 -7.34 -20.60 4.42
C SER A 137 -6.29 -19.56 4.04
N HIS A 138 -6.57 -18.29 4.33
CA HIS A 138 -5.71 -17.16 4.00
C HIS A 138 -5.93 -15.97 4.94
N ILE A 139 -4.97 -15.05 4.94
CA ILE A 139 -5.11 -13.74 5.58
C ILE A 139 -5.65 -12.77 4.54
N GLU A 140 -6.73 -12.08 4.85
CA GLU A 140 -7.25 -10.99 4.05
C GLU A 140 -6.92 -9.65 4.70
N ILE A 141 -6.20 -8.80 3.97
CA ILE A 141 -5.85 -7.44 4.41
C ILE A 141 -6.55 -6.46 3.45
N GLU A 142 -7.64 -5.88 3.91
CA GLU A 142 -8.35 -4.81 3.19
C GLU A 142 -7.72 -3.47 3.56
N VAL A 143 -7.33 -2.67 2.57
CA VAL A 143 -6.60 -1.41 2.71
C VAL A 143 -7.36 -0.31 1.98
N ARG A 144 -7.59 0.83 2.65
CA ARG A 144 -8.36 1.96 2.12
C ARG A 144 -7.57 3.25 2.29
N ASP A 145 -7.55 4.07 1.25
CA ASP A 145 -7.03 5.44 1.34
C ASP A 145 -8.00 6.31 2.16
N ARG A 146 -7.49 7.12 3.10
CA ARG A 146 -8.36 7.96 3.95
C ARG A 146 -9.20 8.95 3.16
N ASP A 147 -8.60 9.57 2.14
CA ASP A 147 -9.26 10.59 1.33
C ASP A 147 -10.11 9.98 0.20
N ASP A 148 -9.74 8.78 -0.27
CA ASP A 148 -10.40 8.02 -1.35
C ASP A 148 -10.89 8.87 -2.54
N MET A 149 -10.01 9.74 -3.03
CA MET A 149 -10.32 10.69 -4.10
C MET A 149 -10.76 9.99 -5.40
N LEU A 150 -10.26 8.78 -5.63
CA LEU A 150 -10.67 7.97 -6.77
C LEU A 150 -12.13 7.56 -6.65
N ALA A 151 -12.58 7.02 -5.51
CA ALA A 151 -13.99 6.67 -5.35
C ALA A 151 -14.91 7.88 -5.46
N LEU A 152 -14.50 9.05 -4.94
CA LEU A 152 -15.28 10.28 -5.10
C LEU A 152 -15.46 10.66 -6.58
N SER A 153 -14.38 10.62 -7.36
CA SER A 153 -14.44 10.89 -8.80
C SER A 153 -15.30 9.87 -9.55
N LYS A 154 -15.15 8.59 -9.24
CA LYS A 154 -15.91 7.49 -9.86
C LYS A 154 -17.40 7.58 -9.53
N CYS A 155 -17.75 7.88 -8.29
CA CYS A 155 -19.12 8.10 -7.84
C CYS A 155 -19.78 9.25 -8.61
N ARG A 156 -19.05 10.37 -8.78
CA ARG A 156 -19.53 11.50 -9.58
C ARG A 156 -19.81 11.09 -11.02
N ASN A 157 -18.87 10.39 -11.67
CA ASN A 157 -19.06 9.95 -13.05
C ASN A 157 -20.26 9.00 -13.21
N LEU A 158 -20.44 8.05 -12.29
CA LEU A 158 -21.60 7.14 -12.29
C LEU A 158 -22.93 7.92 -12.24
N ASN A 159 -23.03 8.93 -11.39
CA ASN A 159 -24.24 9.75 -11.28
C ASN A 159 -24.41 10.72 -12.46
N GLU A 160 -23.38 11.48 -12.81
CA GLU A 160 -23.49 12.58 -13.78
C GLU A 160 -23.43 12.12 -15.24
N ARG A 161 -22.58 11.14 -15.57
CA ARG A 161 -22.38 10.68 -16.95
C ARG A 161 -23.22 9.46 -17.30
N HIS A 162 -23.43 8.57 -16.34
CA HIS A 162 -24.17 7.33 -16.56
C HIS A 162 -25.61 7.39 -16.01
N GLY A 163 -25.97 8.44 -15.26
CA GLY A 163 -27.32 8.58 -14.70
C GLY A 163 -27.66 7.55 -13.61
N LEU A 164 -26.66 6.86 -13.07
CA LEU A 164 -26.83 5.80 -12.08
C LEU A 164 -26.87 6.40 -10.67
N LYS A 165 -27.93 6.11 -9.93
CA LYS A 165 -28.14 6.63 -8.57
C LYS A 165 -27.26 5.88 -7.56
N VAL A 166 -26.02 6.34 -7.41
CA VAL A 166 -25.05 5.82 -6.44
C VAL A 166 -24.90 6.82 -5.31
N SER A 167 -25.35 6.47 -4.11
CA SER A 167 -25.35 7.31 -2.91
C SER A 167 -23.98 7.42 -2.23
N GLY A 168 -23.10 6.45 -2.47
CA GLY A 168 -21.75 6.42 -1.92
C GLY A 168 -20.88 5.38 -2.62
N LEU A 169 -19.58 5.64 -2.63
CA LEU A 169 -18.60 4.71 -3.17
C LEU A 169 -17.35 4.78 -2.31
N LYS A 170 -16.82 3.61 -1.94
CA LYS A 170 -15.48 3.47 -1.37
C LYS A 170 -14.69 2.44 -2.14
N ARG A 171 -13.39 2.69 -2.26
CA ARG A 171 -12.42 1.81 -2.91
C ARG A 171 -11.43 1.30 -1.88
N SER A 172 -11.33 -0.02 -1.79
CA SER A 172 -10.28 -0.68 -1.03
C SER A 172 -9.42 -1.53 -1.98
N VAL A 173 -8.16 -1.75 -1.61
CA VAL A 173 -7.33 -2.84 -2.14
C VAL A 173 -7.39 -4.00 -1.15
N VAL A 174 -7.66 -5.19 -1.63
CA VAL A 174 -7.67 -6.41 -0.82
C VAL A 174 -6.46 -7.26 -1.18
N TRP A 175 -5.63 -7.52 -0.20
CA TRP A 175 -4.53 -8.46 -0.30
C TRP A 175 -4.94 -9.79 0.33
N ARG A 176 -4.89 -10.86 -0.44
CA ARG A 176 -5.06 -12.24 0.06
C ARG A 176 -3.69 -12.89 0.14
N VAL A 177 -3.26 -13.22 1.36
CA VAL A 177 -1.97 -13.82 1.65
C VAL A 177 -2.18 -15.27 2.07
N TYR A 178 -1.74 -16.20 1.22
CA TYR A 178 -1.86 -17.63 1.45
C TYR A 178 -0.65 -18.14 2.21
N VAL A 179 -0.90 -18.76 3.36
CA VAL A 179 0.11 -19.29 4.26
C VAL A 179 -0.48 -20.50 4.99
N ALA A 180 0.37 -21.47 5.36
CA ALA A 180 -0.09 -22.72 5.97
C ALA A 180 -0.84 -22.53 7.31
N ASP A 181 -0.45 -21.52 8.09
CA ASP A 181 -1.10 -21.18 9.37
C ASP A 181 -1.39 -19.66 9.45
N PRO A 182 -2.51 -19.21 8.86
CA PRO A 182 -2.87 -17.79 8.86
C PRO A 182 -2.99 -17.19 10.25
N LYS A 183 -3.48 -17.96 11.23
CA LYS A 183 -3.64 -17.49 12.62
C LYS A 183 -2.31 -17.18 13.26
N ARG A 184 -1.32 -18.06 13.07
CA ARG A 184 0.03 -17.86 13.60
C ARG A 184 0.74 -16.65 12.99
N TYR A 185 0.58 -16.42 11.69
CA TYR A 185 1.38 -15.44 10.96
C TYR A 185 0.70 -14.10 10.70
N ALA A 186 -0.59 -13.94 10.98
CA ALA A 186 -1.35 -12.72 10.66
C ALA A 186 -0.72 -11.44 11.24
N ASP A 187 -0.48 -11.41 12.54
CA ASP A 187 0.03 -10.21 13.22
C ASP A 187 1.44 -9.85 12.73
N ASP A 188 2.32 -10.85 12.59
CA ASP A 188 3.68 -10.64 12.11
C ASP A 188 3.70 -10.11 10.67
N ILE A 189 2.85 -10.67 9.80
CA ILE A 189 2.74 -10.27 8.39
C ILE A 189 2.24 -8.82 8.28
N VAL A 190 1.22 -8.47 9.06
CA VAL A 190 0.63 -7.12 9.07
C VAL A 190 1.62 -6.09 9.63
N SER A 191 2.39 -6.48 10.65
CA SER A 191 3.41 -5.62 11.28
C SER A 191 4.55 -5.20 10.33
N THR A 192 4.71 -5.89 9.20
CA THR A 192 5.73 -5.52 8.20
C THR A 192 5.49 -4.18 7.53
N LEU A 193 4.25 -3.66 7.58
CA LEU A 193 3.81 -2.45 6.88
C LEU A 193 4.01 -2.51 5.35
N MET A 194 4.18 -3.71 4.78
CA MET A 194 4.37 -3.87 3.33
C MET A 194 3.07 -3.62 2.54
N PHE A 195 1.91 -3.88 3.16
CA PHE A 195 0.61 -3.87 2.49
C PHE A 195 -0.10 -2.52 2.55
N HIS A 196 0.28 -1.63 3.46
CA HIS A 196 -0.38 -0.34 3.65
C HIS A 196 0.60 0.72 4.17
N ASN A 197 0.28 1.98 3.89
CA ASN A 197 0.96 3.13 4.44
C ASN A 197 0.19 3.68 5.67
N PRO A 198 0.72 3.59 6.90
CA PRO A 198 -0.01 4.00 8.10
C PRO A 198 -0.38 5.49 8.15
N TYR A 199 0.28 6.34 7.35
CA TYR A 199 0.03 7.79 7.32
C TYR A 199 -1.09 8.24 6.38
N SER A 200 -1.42 7.44 5.37
CA SER A 200 -2.45 7.80 4.37
C SER A 200 -3.54 6.76 4.24
N GLN A 201 -3.33 5.57 4.81
CA GLN A 201 -4.21 4.44 4.65
C GLN A 201 -4.66 3.88 5.99
N GLU A 202 -5.85 3.32 5.97
CA GLU A 202 -6.40 2.48 7.01
C GLU A 202 -6.45 1.04 6.49
N PHE A 203 -6.43 0.08 7.39
CA PHE A 203 -6.54 -1.31 7.00
C PHE A 203 -7.39 -2.11 7.99
N ARG A 204 -7.94 -3.22 7.51
CA ARG A 204 -8.61 -4.24 8.29
C ARG A 204 -8.03 -5.60 7.94
N VAL A 205 -7.90 -6.46 8.94
CA VAL A 205 -7.39 -7.82 8.77
C VAL A 205 -8.48 -8.80 9.17
N GLU A 206 -8.73 -9.78 8.31
CA GLU A 206 -9.62 -10.91 8.58
C GLU A 206 -8.91 -12.21 8.22
N ILE A 207 -9.01 -13.23 9.07
CA ILE A 207 -8.52 -14.57 8.74
C ILE A 207 -9.68 -15.36 8.14
N LYS A 208 -9.47 -15.89 6.93
CA LYS A 208 -10.41 -16.77 6.24
C LYS A 208 -9.95 -18.22 6.41
N GLY A 209 -10.90 -19.11 6.68
CA GLY A 209 -10.67 -20.54 6.96
C GLY A 209 -11.53 -21.40 6.07
#